data_AF-A0A954FMT1-F1
#
_entry.id   AF-A0A954FMT1-F1
#
_cell.length_a   1.000
_cell.length_b   1.000
_cell.length_c   1.000
_cell.angle_alpha   90.00
_cell.angle_beta   90.00
_cell.angle_gamma   90.00
#
_symmetry.space_group_name_H-M   'P 1'
#
loop_
_entity.id
_entity.type
_entity.pdbx_description
1 polymer ?
#
loop_
_entity_poly.entity_id
_entity_poly.type
_entity_poly.pdbx_seq_one_letter_code
_entity_poly.pdbx_strand_id
1 'polypeptide(L)'
;MSNGVDSRKSVDERRGGRTGGRRFPGRLVFVDLETAGQQPWRPIMQIAAVAVDGRGRTLEVFEAKLQFSERQATKRALSRRHYDRRRWYREARPPREVALRFRQFLIRHAVPGGYCADGKQLWQARLVAHNAAFDGPFLRKWFERQQLHFPADFRILCTLHRALWFFQERPDLRPPPDFKLGTLCQYFGIPLRPDEAHDALADVRATVELYRCLKGEAMQKQCEDSALAISNISEPGCG
;
A
#
# COMPACT_ATOMS: atom_id res chain seq x y z
N MET A 1 -8.29 -71.86 -2.14
CA MET A 1 -6.94 -72.43 -1.92
C MET A 1 -5.99 -71.78 -2.90
N SER A 2 -4.84 -71.41 -2.38
CA SER A 2 -3.93 -70.37 -2.84
C SER A 2 -3.19 -70.74 -4.14
N ASN A 3 -3.07 -69.79 -5.07
CA ASN A 3 -2.07 -69.82 -6.14
C ASN A 3 -1.26 -68.53 -6.07
N GLY A 4 0.05 -68.68 -6.22
CA GLY A 4 1.05 -67.66 -5.93
C GLY A 4 1.50 -66.83 -7.12
N VAL A 5 2.58 -66.10 -6.81
CA VAL A 5 3.64 -65.56 -7.69
C VAL A 5 3.42 -64.14 -8.25
N ASP A 6 4.06 -63.21 -7.53
CA ASP A 6 5.14 -62.30 -7.99
C ASP A 6 4.91 -61.28 -9.12
N SER A 7 5.62 -60.16 -8.90
CA SER A 7 6.23 -59.23 -9.84
C SER A 7 5.53 -57.90 -10.15
N ARG A 8 6.17 -56.84 -9.62
CA ARG A 8 6.44 -55.52 -10.21
C ARG A 8 5.28 -54.82 -10.93
N LYS A 9 4.88 -53.66 -10.39
CA LYS A 9 4.97 -52.37 -11.09
C LYS A 9 4.62 -51.21 -10.14
N SER A 10 5.52 -50.24 -10.12
CA SER A 10 5.25 -48.83 -9.80
C SER A 10 4.15 -48.27 -10.71
N VAL A 11 3.67 -47.05 -10.40
CA VAL A 11 2.55 -46.27 -11.02
C VAL A 11 1.29 -46.41 -10.15
N ASP A 12 0.65 -45.37 -9.60
CA ASP A 12 0.32 -44.07 -10.20
C ASP A 12 0.07 -42.99 -9.12
N GLU A 13 0.97 -42.01 -8.99
CA GLU A 13 0.68 -40.72 -8.35
C GLU A 13 -0.12 -39.85 -9.32
N ARG A 14 -1.45 -39.96 -9.35
CA ARG A 14 -2.30 -38.96 -10.03
C ARG A 14 -3.68 -38.81 -9.41
N ARG A 15 -3.83 -37.82 -8.53
CA ARG A 15 -4.94 -36.84 -8.47
C ARG A 15 -4.37 -35.60 -7.77
N GLY A 16 -4.16 -34.43 -8.38
CA GLY A 16 -4.95 -33.78 -9.41
C GLY A 16 -5.47 -32.45 -8.83
N GLY A 17 -4.64 -31.40 -8.89
CA GLY A 17 -5.00 -30.05 -8.43
C GLY A 17 -3.98 -29.02 -8.88
N ARG A 18 -4.03 -28.63 -10.16
CA ARG A 18 -3.22 -27.55 -10.74
C ARG A 18 -3.52 -26.23 -10.03
N THR A 19 -2.63 -25.77 -9.14
CA THR A 19 -2.51 -24.35 -8.82
C THR A 19 -1.31 -23.79 -9.59
N GLY A 20 -1.58 -23.25 -10.78
CA GLY A 20 -0.61 -22.42 -11.51
C GLY A 20 -0.04 -21.35 -10.58
N GLY A 21 1.29 -21.19 -10.62
CA GLY A 21 2.10 -20.57 -9.59
C GLY A 21 1.63 -19.19 -9.12
N ARG A 22 1.18 -19.10 -7.87
CA ARG A 22 1.10 -17.81 -7.20
C ARG A 22 2.46 -17.49 -6.58
N ARG A 23 3.34 -16.88 -7.38
CA ARG A 23 4.53 -16.21 -6.84
C ARG A 23 4.08 -14.91 -6.18
N PHE A 24 4.04 -14.89 -4.84
CA PHE A 24 3.72 -13.71 -4.03
C PHE A 24 4.92 -12.96 -3.39
N PRO A 25 6.20 -13.19 -3.75
CA PRO A 25 7.28 -12.55 -3.00
C PRO A 25 7.18 -11.03 -3.14
N GLY A 26 7.03 -10.35 -2.00
CA GLY A 26 7.08 -8.89 -1.89
C GLY A 26 5.79 -8.14 -2.19
N ARG A 27 4.61 -8.77 -2.32
CA ARG A 27 3.36 -8.02 -2.50
C ARG A 27 3.02 -7.18 -1.26
N LEU A 28 2.71 -5.91 -1.49
CA LEU A 28 2.35 -4.93 -0.47
C LEU A 28 1.09 -4.18 -0.89
N VAL A 29 0.33 -3.68 0.08
CA VAL A 29 -0.84 -2.84 -0.14
C VAL A 29 -0.61 -1.51 0.54
N PHE A 30 -0.41 -0.47 -0.24
CA PHE A 30 -0.30 0.91 0.24
C PHE A 30 -1.70 1.44 0.51
N VAL A 31 -1.89 2.20 1.58
CA VAL A 31 -3.17 2.78 1.96
C VAL A 31 -2.98 4.21 2.44
N ASP A 32 -3.96 5.06 2.13
CA ASP A 32 -4.08 6.42 2.65
C ASP A 32 -5.55 6.75 2.92
N LEU A 33 -5.81 7.57 3.94
CA LEU A 33 -7.15 7.94 4.41
C LEU A 33 -7.32 9.45 4.58
N GLU A 34 -8.43 9.96 4.04
CA GLU A 34 -9.00 11.23 4.48
C GLU A 34 -10.06 10.97 5.54
N THR A 35 -10.01 11.71 6.65
CA THR A 35 -10.86 11.46 7.82
C THR A 35 -11.53 12.74 8.33
N ALA A 36 -12.68 12.57 8.96
CA ALA A 36 -13.49 13.65 9.52
C ALA A 36 -12.86 14.32 10.77
N GLY A 37 -11.69 13.87 11.21
CA GLY A 37 -10.95 14.40 12.35
C GLY A 37 -9.77 13.50 12.69
N GLN A 38 -8.96 13.87 13.68
CA GLN A 38 -7.71 13.15 13.96
C GLN A 38 -7.89 11.89 14.81
N GLN A 39 -9.05 11.71 15.43
CA GLN A 39 -9.29 10.62 16.36
C GLN A 39 -9.92 9.40 15.68
N PRO A 40 -9.50 8.16 15.97
CA PRO A 40 -9.94 6.95 15.26
C PRO A 40 -11.45 6.66 15.33
N TRP A 41 -12.17 7.23 16.29
CA TRP A 41 -13.64 7.13 16.36
C TRP A 41 -14.38 7.96 15.30
N ARG A 42 -13.69 8.92 14.65
CA ARG A 42 -14.25 9.75 13.59
C ARG A 42 -14.52 8.92 12.33
N PRO A 43 -15.43 9.36 11.45
CA PRO A 43 -15.61 8.76 10.14
C PRO A 43 -14.38 8.87 9.24
N ILE A 44 -14.16 7.85 8.42
CA ILE A 44 -13.32 7.95 7.21
C ILE A 44 -14.19 8.60 6.12
N MET A 45 -13.63 9.57 5.41
CA MET A 45 -14.28 10.33 4.34
C MET A 45 -13.89 9.82 2.96
N GLN A 46 -12.62 9.47 2.76
CA GLN A 46 -12.08 8.83 1.57
C GLN A 46 -11.07 7.77 1.99
N ILE A 47 -10.99 6.70 1.20
CA ILE A 47 -9.96 5.68 1.31
C ILE A 47 -9.39 5.43 -0.08
N ALA A 48 -8.07 5.35 -0.16
CA ALA A 48 -7.38 4.86 -1.33
C ALA A 48 -6.38 3.78 -0.96
N ALA A 49 -6.17 2.83 -1.87
CA ALA A 49 -5.14 1.83 -1.71
C ALA A 49 -4.54 1.42 -3.07
N VAL A 50 -3.27 1.08 -3.06
CA VAL A 50 -2.53 0.58 -4.23
C VAL A 50 -1.84 -0.71 -3.85
N ALA A 51 -2.26 -1.81 -4.47
CA ALA A 51 -1.56 -3.08 -4.35
C ALA A 51 -0.40 -3.09 -5.36
N VAL A 52 0.78 -3.49 -4.92
CA VAL A 52 1.99 -3.58 -5.76
C VAL A 52 2.65 -4.94 -5.67
N ASP A 53 3.39 -5.33 -6.70
CA ASP A 53 4.27 -6.50 -6.63
C ASP A 53 5.58 -6.21 -5.88
N GLY A 54 6.45 -7.21 -5.75
CA GLY A 54 7.74 -7.06 -5.06
C GLY A 54 8.72 -6.07 -5.69
N ARG A 55 8.45 -5.58 -6.91
CA ARG A 55 9.22 -4.53 -7.61
C ARG A 55 8.55 -3.16 -7.55
N GLY A 56 7.46 -3.03 -6.77
CA GLY A 56 6.70 -1.80 -6.67
C GLY A 56 5.80 -1.50 -7.88
N ARG A 57 5.60 -2.45 -8.80
CA ARG A 57 4.67 -2.24 -9.93
C ARG A 57 3.24 -2.36 -9.45
N THR A 58 2.39 -1.42 -9.85
CA THR A 58 0.96 -1.42 -9.51
C THR A 58 0.26 -2.64 -10.09
N LEU A 59 -0.47 -3.36 -9.24
CA LEU A 59 -1.30 -4.52 -9.58
C LEU A 59 -2.78 -4.16 -9.62
N GLU A 60 -3.24 -3.39 -8.64
CA GLU A 60 -4.64 -2.99 -8.51
C GLU A 60 -4.74 -1.71 -7.69
N VAL A 61 -5.68 -0.84 -8.05
CA VAL A 61 -5.99 0.40 -7.32
C VAL A 61 -7.41 0.30 -6.76
N PHE A 62 -7.58 0.72 -5.52
CA PHE A 62 -8.86 0.89 -4.87
C PHE A 62 -9.02 2.35 -4.46
N GLU A 63 -10.18 2.93 -4.74
CA GLU A 63 -10.54 4.26 -4.25
C GLU A 63 -12.05 4.29 -3.94
N ALA A 64 -12.41 4.92 -2.84
CA ALA A 64 -13.80 5.20 -2.52
C ALA A 64 -13.95 6.41 -1.61
N LYS A 65 -15.04 7.16 -1.83
CA LYS A 65 -15.57 8.15 -0.89
C LYS A 65 -16.64 7.49 -0.04
N LEU A 66 -16.66 7.78 1.26
CA LEU A 66 -17.61 7.21 2.20
C LEU A 66 -18.62 8.26 2.65
N GLN A 67 -19.88 7.84 2.77
CA GLN A 67 -20.91 8.66 3.39
C GLN A 67 -20.60 8.83 4.88
N PHE A 68 -20.76 10.05 5.38
CA PHE A 68 -20.59 10.38 6.79
C PHE A 68 -21.49 11.55 7.18
N SER A 69 -21.74 11.71 8.48
CA SER A 69 -22.45 12.88 8.99
C SER A 69 -21.46 14.01 9.24
N GLU A 70 -21.67 15.17 8.62
CA GLU A 70 -20.84 16.38 8.85
C GLU A 70 -20.81 16.80 10.33
N ARG A 71 -21.84 16.47 11.11
CA ARG A 71 -21.86 16.71 12.57
C ARG A 71 -20.77 15.93 13.32
N GLN A 72 -20.29 14.84 12.72
CA GLN A 72 -19.19 14.04 13.26
C GLN A 72 -17.82 14.54 12.78
N ALA A 73 -17.78 15.55 11.90
CA ALA A 73 -16.56 16.12 11.37
C ALA A 73 -16.13 17.39 12.13
N THR A 74 -14.82 17.59 12.19
CA THR A 74 -14.24 18.84 12.68
C THR A 74 -14.31 19.91 11.60
N LYS A 75 -14.38 21.19 11.99
CA LYS A 75 -14.33 22.32 11.04
C LYS A 75 -13.10 22.22 10.13
N ARG A 76 -11.94 21.85 10.69
CA ARG A 76 -10.68 21.66 9.95
C ARG A 76 -10.77 20.58 8.87
N ALA A 77 -11.47 19.47 9.14
CA ALA A 77 -11.63 18.40 8.15
C ALA A 77 -12.55 18.85 7.00
N LEU A 78 -13.64 19.55 7.33
CA LEU A 78 -14.58 20.09 6.33
C LEU A 78 -14.01 21.26 5.52
N SER A 79 -13.03 21.98 6.06
CA SER A 79 -12.35 23.07 5.36
C SER A 79 -11.16 22.59 4.50
N ARG A 80 -10.85 21.29 4.47
CA ARG A 80 -9.83 20.75 3.57
C ARG A 80 -10.33 20.91 2.14
N ARG A 81 -9.42 21.34 1.25
CA ARG A 81 -9.70 21.61 -0.16
C ARG A 81 -10.39 20.45 -0.90
N HIS A 82 -10.09 19.22 -0.50
CA HIS A 82 -10.58 18.02 -1.17
C HIS A 82 -11.99 17.60 -0.74
N TYR A 83 -12.51 18.15 0.35
CA TYR A 83 -13.90 17.94 0.71
C TYR A 83 -14.81 18.92 -0.03
N ASP A 84 -15.58 18.41 -0.98
CA ASP A 84 -16.70 19.12 -1.59
C ASP A 84 -18.01 18.39 -1.26
N ARG A 85 -18.93 19.11 -0.61
CA ARG A 85 -20.21 18.54 -0.14
C ARG A 85 -21.05 17.97 -1.28
N ARG A 86 -21.09 18.65 -2.43
CA ARG A 86 -21.88 18.21 -3.60
C ARG A 86 -21.26 16.97 -4.26
N ARG A 87 -19.93 16.91 -4.29
CA ARG A 87 -19.16 15.76 -4.75
C ARG A 87 -19.40 14.55 -3.85
N TRP A 88 -19.29 14.72 -2.54
CA TRP A 88 -19.56 13.63 -1.59
C TRP A 88 -21.00 13.14 -1.69
N TYR A 89 -21.97 14.05 -1.82
CA TYR A 89 -23.37 13.66 -2.00
C TYR A 89 -23.58 12.75 -3.23
N ARG A 90 -22.88 12.99 -4.33
CA ARG A 90 -23.01 12.21 -5.58
C ARG A 90 -22.17 10.94 -5.60
N GLU A 91 -20.94 10.99 -5.09
CA GLU A 91 -19.96 9.92 -5.27
C GLU A 91 -19.85 8.97 -4.07
N ALA A 92 -20.16 9.45 -2.86
CA ALA A 92 -19.88 8.69 -1.65
C ALA A 92 -20.85 7.52 -1.45
N ARG A 93 -20.30 6.38 -1.01
CA ARG A 93 -21.04 5.14 -0.80
C ARG A 93 -21.20 4.83 0.69
N PRO A 94 -22.21 4.04 1.08
CA PRO A 94 -22.39 3.63 2.46
C PRO A 94 -21.12 2.96 3.03
N PRO A 95 -20.68 3.29 4.27
CA PRO A 95 -19.43 2.77 4.82
C PRO A 95 -19.32 1.24 4.80
N ARG A 96 -20.43 0.52 5.02
CA ARG A 96 -20.44 -0.95 5.00
C ARG A 96 -20.18 -1.53 3.60
N GLU A 97 -20.75 -0.91 2.56
CA GLU A 97 -20.53 -1.32 1.18
C GLU A 97 -19.05 -1.16 0.79
N VAL A 98 -18.47 0.00 1.13
CA VAL A 98 -17.05 0.27 0.87
C VAL A 98 -16.17 -0.70 1.64
N ALA A 99 -16.49 -1.00 2.90
CA ALA A 99 -15.73 -1.95 3.72
C ALA A 99 -15.74 -3.38 3.13
N LEU A 100 -16.88 -3.85 2.60
CA LEU A 100 -16.97 -5.15 1.92
C LEU A 100 -16.11 -5.19 0.65
N ARG A 101 -16.16 -4.14 -0.17
CA ARG A 101 -15.35 -4.02 -1.39
C ARG A 101 -13.86 -3.95 -1.06
N PHE A 102 -13.49 -3.17 -0.05
CA PHE A 102 -12.10 -3.04 0.40
C PHE A 102 -11.59 -4.34 1.03
N ARG A 103 -12.41 -5.03 1.83
CA ARG A 103 -12.12 -6.38 2.33
C ARG A 103 -11.80 -7.34 1.19
N GLN A 104 -12.59 -7.34 0.11
CA GLN A 104 -12.34 -8.20 -1.03
C GLN A 104 -11.05 -7.84 -1.78
N PHE A 105 -10.76 -6.54 -1.90
CA PHE A 105 -9.48 -6.06 -2.42
C PHE A 105 -8.29 -6.59 -1.61
N LEU A 106 -8.34 -6.47 -0.27
CA LEU A 106 -7.30 -6.99 0.61
C LEU A 106 -7.15 -8.52 0.49
N ILE A 107 -8.24 -9.28 0.39
CA ILE A 107 -8.20 -10.74 0.21
C ILE A 107 -7.50 -11.12 -1.11
N ARG A 108 -7.74 -10.41 -2.21
CA ARG A 108 -7.06 -10.67 -3.49
C ARG A 108 -5.54 -10.47 -3.41
N HIS A 109 -5.09 -9.61 -2.49
CA HIS A 109 -3.68 -9.24 -2.30
C HIS A 109 -3.06 -9.81 -1.03
N ALA A 110 -3.77 -10.73 -0.37
CA ALA A 110 -3.26 -11.42 0.79
C ALA A 110 -2.05 -12.28 0.45
N VAL A 111 -1.07 -12.27 1.35
CA VAL A 111 0.14 -13.09 1.28
C VAL A 111 0.24 -13.97 2.52
N PRO A 112 1.07 -15.03 2.51
CA PRO A 112 1.36 -15.81 3.71
C PRO A 112 1.90 -14.92 4.84
N GLY A 113 1.18 -14.87 5.97
CA GLY A 113 1.42 -13.94 7.08
C GLY A 113 1.72 -14.58 8.44
N GLY A 114 2.03 -15.89 8.45
CA GLY A 114 2.21 -16.70 9.67
C GLY A 114 1.21 -17.86 9.74
N TYR A 115 1.12 -18.54 10.87
CA TYR A 115 0.21 -19.66 11.09
C TYR A 115 -0.72 -19.38 12.28
N CYS A 116 -1.95 -19.89 12.21
CA CYS A 116 -2.84 -19.98 13.34
C CYS A 116 -2.29 -20.95 14.40
N ALA A 117 -2.83 -20.91 15.62
CA ALA A 117 -2.50 -21.87 16.68
C ALA A 117 -2.80 -23.33 16.29
N ASP A 118 -3.78 -23.56 15.40
CA ASP A 118 -4.11 -24.88 14.85
C ASP A 118 -3.22 -25.28 13.65
N GLY A 119 -2.16 -24.53 13.38
CA GLY A 119 -1.19 -24.78 12.31
C GLY A 119 -1.65 -24.36 10.91
N LYS A 120 -2.86 -23.79 10.74
CA LYS A 120 -3.32 -23.34 9.42
C LYS A 120 -2.60 -22.07 8.97
N GLN A 121 -2.19 -22.02 7.70
CA GLN A 121 -1.56 -20.84 7.11
C GLN A 121 -2.53 -19.64 7.12
N LEU A 122 -2.11 -18.54 7.72
CA LEU A 122 -2.81 -17.26 7.63
C LEU A 122 -2.45 -16.55 6.33
N TRP A 123 -3.50 -16.03 5.68
CA TRP A 123 -3.40 -15.20 4.48
C TRP A 123 -3.91 -13.80 4.81
N GLN A 124 -3.00 -12.83 4.78
CA GLN A 124 -3.29 -11.46 5.17
C GLN A 124 -2.63 -10.47 4.23
N ALA A 125 -3.30 -9.37 3.92
CA ALA A 125 -2.66 -8.26 3.22
C ALA A 125 -1.61 -7.60 4.13
N ARG A 126 -0.45 -7.26 3.58
CA ARG A 126 0.59 -6.50 4.28
C ARG A 126 0.46 -5.03 3.91
N LEU A 127 0.05 -4.22 4.88
CA LEU A 127 -0.23 -2.82 4.64
C LEU A 127 1.03 -1.95 4.76
N VAL A 128 1.03 -0.86 4.00
CA VAL A 128 2.02 0.22 4.05
C VAL A 128 1.27 1.55 4.10
N ALA A 129 1.69 2.47 4.95
CA ALA A 129 1.13 3.82 5.02
C ALA A 129 2.21 4.84 5.40
N HIS A 130 2.00 6.11 5.04
CA HIS A 130 2.83 7.21 5.51
C HIS A 130 2.28 7.73 6.84
N ASN A 131 3.02 7.55 7.93
CA ASN A 131 2.52 7.71 9.30
C ASN A 131 1.44 6.69 9.69
N ALA A 132 1.76 5.39 9.57
CA ALA A 132 0.82 4.29 9.83
C ALA A 132 0.17 4.25 11.23
N ALA A 133 0.74 4.97 12.21
CA ALA A 133 0.12 5.17 13.52
C ALA A 133 -1.22 5.92 13.43
N PHE A 134 -1.45 6.66 12.35
CA PHE A 134 -2.72 7.29 12.02
C PHE A 134 -3.70 6.30 11.36
N ASP A 135 -3.36 5.76 10.19
CA ASP A 135 -4.31 4.98 9.37
C ASP A 135 -4.75 3.66 10.03
N GLY A 136 -3.81 2.97 10.69
CA GLY A 136 -4.07 1.65 11.27
C GLY A 136 -5.23 1.65 12.27
N PRO A 137 -5.23 2.51 13.30
CA PRO A 137 -6.35 2.66 14.22
C PRO A 137 -7.68 3.00 13.55
N PHE A 138 -7.69 3.84 12.51
CA PHE A 138 -8.91 4.16 11.75
C PHE A 138 -9.47 2.93 11.02
N LEU A 139 -8.63 2.20 10.28
CA LEU A 139 -9.04 0.98 9.58
C LEU A 139 -9.60 -0.05 10.56
N ARG A 140 -8.90 -0.29 11.68
CA ARG A 140 -9.36 -1.22 12.72
C ARG A 140 -10.73 -0.83 13.25
N LYS A 141 -10.88 0.42 13.73
CA LYS A 141 -12.15 0.90 14.29
C LYS A 141 -13.27 0.94 13.26
N TRP A 142 -12.96 1.22 12.00
CA TRP A 142 -13.95 1.21 10.94
C TRP A 142 -14.48 -0.21 10.68
N PHE A 143 -13.61 -1.21 10.55
CA PHE A 143 -14.00 -2.62 10.39
C PHE A 143 -14.76 -3.17 11.60
N GLU A 144 -14.34 -2.81 12.82
CA GLU A 144 -15.08 -3.13 14.05
C GLU A 144 -16.51 -2.60 14.00
N ARG A 145 -16.73 -1.32 13.62
CA ARG A 145 -18.08 -0.74 13.47
C ARG A 145 -18.90 -1.42 12.39
N GLN A 146 -18.28 -1.88 11.31
CA GLN A 146 -18.97 -2.60 10.25
C GLN A 146 -19.27 -4.06 10.60
N GLN A 147 -18.75 -4.55 11.75
CA GLN A 147 -18.82 -5.96 12.17
C GLN A 147 -18.22 -6.89 11.10
N LEU A 148 -17.09 -6.49 10.52
CA LEU A 148 -16.38 -7.24 9.49
C LEU A 148 -15.00 -7.64 9.98
N HIS A 149 -14.58 -8.87 9.64
CA HIS A 149 -13.18 -9.28 9.77
C HIS A 149 -12.28 -8.41 8.87
N PHE A 150 -11.19 -7.90 9.44
CA PHE A 150 -10.17 -7.13 8.74
C PHE A 150 -9.03 -8.05 8.24
N PRO A 151 -8.94 -8.36 6.93
CA PRO A 151 -8.03 -9.37 6.39
C PRO A 151 -6.62 -8.83 6.11
N ALA A 152 -6.06 -8.10 7.07
CA ALA A 152 -4.75 -7.48 6.96
C ALA A 152 -3.96 -7.59 8.26
N ASP A 153 -2.65 -7.66 8.12
CA ASP A 153 -1.73 -7.64 9.26
C ASP A 153 -1.76 -6.25 9.92
N PHE A 154 -1.88 -6.22 11.24
CA PHE A 154 -1.87 -4.97 12.01
C PHE A 154 -0.48 -4.34 12.12
N ARG A 155 0.59 -5.07 11.76
CA ARG A 155 1.96 -4.55 11.65
C ARG A 155 2.12 -3.82 10.32
N ILE A 156 1.55 -2.63 10.24
CA ILE A 156 1.62 -1.78 9.05
C ILE A 156 3.03 -1.20 8.93
N LEU A 157 3.64 -1.35 7.76
CA LEU A 157 4.91 -0.69 7.47
C LEU A 157 4.70 0.82 7.38
N CYS A 158 5.44 1.58 8.19
CA CYS A 158 5.37 3.04 8.22
C CYS A 158 6.49 3.66 7.38
N THR A 159 6.16 4.32 6.27
CA THR A 159 7.19 4.96 5.42
C THR A 159 7.82 6.17 6.09
N LEU A 160 7.12 6.84 7.02
CA LEU A 160 7.69 7.91 7.85
C LEU A 160 8.82 7.36 8.73
N HIS A 161 8.58 6.26 9.47
CA HIS A 161 9.64 5.62 10.26
C HIS A 161 10.76 5.13 9.37
N ARG A 162 10.44 4.52 8.22
CA ARG A 162 11.46 4.09 7.26
C ARG A 162 12.34 5.25 6.79
N ALA A 163 11.75 6.41 6.50
CA ALA A 163 12.49 7.60 6.11
C ALA A 163 13.39 8.10 7.25
N LEU A 164 12.88 8.16 8.49
CA LEU A 164 13.70 8.53 9.65
C LEU A 164 14.96 7.66 9.77
N TRP A 165 14.79 6.34 9.73
CA TRP A 165 15.93 5.40 9.77
C TRP A 165 16.85 5.55 8.55
N PHE A 166 16.30 5.72 7.35
CA PHE A 166 17.07 5.91 6.12
C PHE A 166 18.06 7.08 6.23
N PHE A 167 17.63 8.21 6.79
CA PHE A 167 18.53 9.37 6.97
C PHE A 167 19.46 9.21 8.18
N GLN A 168 19.01 8.55 9.25
CA GLN A 168 19.86 8.28 10.41
C GLN A 168 21.03 7.33 10.07
N GLU A 169 20.79 6.34 9.21
CA GLU A 169 21.79 5.37 8.77
C GLU A 169 22.71 5.90 7.65
N ARG A 170 22.40 7.09 7.11
CA ARG A 170 23.14 7.74 6.01
C ARG A 170 23.53 9.17 6.38
N PRO A 171 24.52 9.36 7.27
CA PRO A 171 24.96 10.67 7.72
C PRO A 171 25.56 11.53 6.59
N ASP A 172 25.90 10.93 5.45
CA ASP A 172 26.31 11.59 4.21
C ASP A 172 25.18 12.37 3.54
N LEU A 173 23.92 12.03 3.82
CA LEU A 173 22.75 12.73 3.28
C LEU A 173 22.26 13.80 4.26
N ARG A 174 22.03 15.02 3.76
CA ARG A 174 21.32 16.05 4.52
C ARG A 174 19.84 15.67 4.63
N PRO A 175 19.26 15.55 5.84
CA PRO A 175 17.84 15.26 6.01
C PRO A 175 16.95 16.46 5.61
N PRO A 176 15.71 16.20 5.21
CA PRO A 176 14.72 17.26 4.98
C PRO A 176 14.32 17.98 6.29
N PRO A 177 13.69 19.17 6.21
CA PRO A 177 13.29 19.93 7.40
C PRO A 177 12.19 19.24 8.22
N ASP A 178 11.36 18.42 7.58
CA ASP A 178 10.45 17.50 8.25
C ASP A 178 10.22 16.24 7.39
N PHE A 179 9.54 15.25 7.97
CA PHE A 179 9.29 13.95 7.35
C PHE A 179 7.84 13.78 6.89
N LYS A 180 7.14 14.89 6.61
CA LYS A 180 5.81 14.82 5.98
C LYS A 180 5.96 14.30 4.56
N LEU A 181 4.90 13.65 4.05
CA LEU A 181 4.89 13.07 2.71
C LEU A 181 5.31 14.08 1.64
N GLY A 182 4.68 15.26 1.62
CA GLY A 182 5.01 16.31 0.64
C GLY A 182 6.47 16.76 0.68
N THR A 183 7.05 16.91 1.88
CA THR A 183 8.46 17.29 2.05
C THR A 183 9.40 16.20 1.53
N LEU A 184 9.09 14.93 1.81
CA LEU A 184 9.87 13.79 1.29
C LEU A 184 9.70 13.64 -0.23
N CYS A 185 8.50 13.86 -0.75
CA CYS A 185 8.27 13.86 -2.20
C CYS A 185 9.11 14.93 -2.89
N GLN A 186 9.14 16.15 -2.33
CA GLN A 186 10.01 17.21 -2.83
C GLN A 186 11.49 16.81 -2.77
N TYR A 187 11.94 16.24 -1.66
CA TYR A 187 13.32 15.78 -1.48
C TYR A 187 13.74 14.75 -2.54
N PHE A 188 12.89 13.75 -2.79
CA PHE A 188 13.18 12.65 -3.72
C PHE A 188 12.76 12.94 -5.18
N GLY A 189 12.29 14.16 -5.49
CA GLY A 189 11.82 14.51 -6.84
C GLY A 189 10.56 13.75 -7.28
N ILE A 190 9.74 13.30 -6.34
CA ILE A 190 8.47 12.61 -6.61
C ILE A 190 7.39 13.66 -6.91
N PRO A 191 6.73 13.61 -8.07
CA PRO A 191 5.64 14.52 -8.39
C PRO A 191 4.45 14.33 -7.44
N LEU A 192 4.19 15.33 -6.61
CA LEU A 192 2.96 15.46 -5.83
C LEU A 192 2.63 16.95 -5.75
N ARG A 193 1.67 17.40 -6.55
CA ARG A 193 1.38 18.83 -6.63
C ARG A 193 0.62 19.29 -5.38
N PRO A 194 0.81 20.54 -4.90
CA PRO A 194 0.10 21.03 -3.72
C PRO A 194 -1.43 20.99 -3.85
N ASP A 195 -1.97 21.06 -5.07
CA ASP A 195 -3.40 20.94 -5.35
C ASP A 195 -3.92 19.50 -5.38
N GLU A 196 -3.02 18.51 -5.36
CA GLU A 196 -3.31 17.07 -5.28
C GLU A 196 -3.10 16.52 -3.85
N ALA A 197 -2.33 17.22 -3.00
CA ALA A 197 -2.07 16.80 -1.62
C ALA A 197 -3.35 16.79 -0.77
N HIS A 198 -3.55 15.75 0.05
CA HIS A 198 -4.81 15.48 0.75
C HIS A 198 -5.95 14.99 -0.14
N ASP A 199 -5.63 14.49 -1.35
CA ASP A 199 -6.42 13.48 -2.03
C ASP A 199 -5.80 12.10 -1.75
N ALA A 200 -6.59 11.20 -1.15
CA ALA A 200 -6.06 9.91 -0.70
C ALA A 200 -5.39 9.10 -1.84
N LEU A 201 -5.89 9.22 -3.08
CA LEU A 201 -5.32 8.47 -4.21
C LEU A 201 -3.98 9.07 -4.67
N ALA A 202 -3.86 10.39 -4.69
CA ALA A 202 -2.59 11.06 -4.97
C ALA A 202 -1.54 10.71 -3.91
N ASP A 203 -1.90 10.80 -2.63
CA ASP A 203 -1.00 10.57 -1.50
C ASP A 203 -0.54 9.10 -1.42
N VAL A 204 -1.42 8.13 -1.66
CA VAL A 204 -1.02 6.72 -1.67
C VAL A 204 -0.08 6.39 -2.84
N ARG A 205 -0.28 7.01 -4.02
CA ARG A 205 0.62 6.84 -5.18
C ARG A 205 2.00 7.43 -4.90
N ALA A 206 2.04 8.63 -4.33
CA ALA A 206 3.27 9.25 -3.89
C ALA A 206 4.00 8.40 -2.82
N THR A 207 3.24 7.76 -1.93
CA THR A 207 3.79 6.85 -0.91
C THR A 207 4.41 5.59 -1.53
N VAL A 208 3.85 5.04 -2.61
CA VAL A 208 4.45 3.93 -3.37
C VAL A 208 5.81 4.34 -3.93
N GLU A 209 5.89 5.49 -4.61
CA GLU A 209 7.15 5.98 -5.19
C GLU A 209 8.18 6.33 -4.11
N LEU A 210 7.76 6.95 -3.00
CA LEU A 210 8.62 7.21 -1.85
C LEU A 210 9.22 5.91 -1.29
N TYR A 211 8.41 4.87 -1.16
CA TYR A 211 8.89 3.58 -0.70
C TYR A 211 9.94 2.97 -1.64
N ARG A 212 9.78 3.13 -2.96
CA ARG A 212 10.76 2.68 -3.97
C ARG A 212 12.08 3.45 -3.84
N CYS A 213 12.01 4.78 -3.64
CA CYS A 213 13.18 5.61 -3.36
C CYS A 213 13.92 5.14 -2.10
N LEU A 214 13.18 4.91 -0.99
CA LEU A 214 13.73 4.43 0.28
C LEU A 214 14.22 2.97 0.26
N LYS A 215 13.94 2.21 -0.81
CA LYS A 215 14.55 0.90 -1.05
C LYS A 215 15.84 0.97 -1.87
N GLY A 216 16.19 2.15 -2.40
CA GLY A 216 17.32 2.35 -3.31
C GLY A 216 17.00 2.05 -4.78
N GLU A 217 15.76 1.69 -5.11
CA GLU A 217 15.37 1.30 -6.49
C GLU A 217 15.25 2.51 -7.43
N ALA A 218 15.00 3.71 -6.92
CA ALA A 218 14.94 4.94 -7.72
C ALA A 218 16.30 5.68 -7.82
N MET A 219 17.18 5.50 -6.82
CA MET A 219 18.52 6.11 -6.85
C MET A 219 19.43 5.48 -7.91
N GLN A 220 19.26 4.18 -8.20
CA GLN A 220 19.99 3.52 -9.29
C GLN A 220 19.64 4.12 -10.64
N LYS A 221 18.38 4.48 -10.87
CA LYS A 221 17.92 5.02 -12.15
C LYS A 221 18.48 6.43 -12.43
N GLN A 222 18.54 7.30 -11.41
CA GLN A 222 19.16 8.63 -11.57
C GLN A 222 20.68 8.55 -11.79
N CYS A 223 21.38 7.59 -11.18
CA CYS A 223 22.80 7.34 -11.45
C CYS A 223 23.01 6.74 -12.85
N GLU A 224 22.16 5.82 -13.30
CA GLU A 224 22.20 5.22 -14.64
C GLU A 224 21.89 6.25 -15.74
N ASP A 225 20.84 7.06 -15.57
CA ASP A 225 20.46 8.11 -16.51
C ASP A 225 21.53 9.22 -16.57
N SER A 226 22.17 9.56 -15.44
CA SER A 226 23.30 10.51 -15.41
C SER A 226 24.56 9.94 -16.06
N ALA A 227 24.86 8.64 -15.87
CA ALA A 227 26.00 7.98 -16.50
C ALA A 227 25.80 7.81 -18.03
N LEU A 228 24.57 7.55 -18.47
CA LEU A 228 24.19 7.55 -19.89
C LEU A 228 24.24 8.94 -20.52
N ALA A 229 23.91 10.00 -19.77
CA ALA A 229 24.06 11.38 -20.24
C ALA A 229 25.54 11.78 -20.38
N ILE A 230 26.40 11.37 -19.44
CA ILE A 230 27.84 11.68 -19.47
C ILE A 230 28.57 10.95 -20.61
N SER A 231 28.20 9.68 -20.88
CA SER A 231 28.79 8.89 -21.97
C SER A 231 28.40 9.37 -23.38
N ASN A 232 27.33 10.16 -23.51
CA ASN A 232 26.89 10.74 -24.79
C ASN A 232 27.45 12.16 -25.05
N ILE A 233 28.26 12.72 -24.15
CA ILE A 233 28.85 14.07 -24.30
C ILE A 233 30.31 14.01 -24.77
N SER A 234 30.93 12.83 -24.84
CA SER A 234 32.27 12.65 -25.41
C SER A 234 32.20 12.30 -26.90
N GLU A 235 32.01 13.31 -27.75
CA GLU A 235 32.78 13.55 -28.99
C GLU A 235 32.18 14.72 -29.79
N PRO A 236 32.84 15.88 -29.80
CA PRO A 236 32.96 16.69 -31.01
C PRO A 236 34.35 16.45 -31.57
N GLY A 237 34.38 15.85 -32.75
CA GLY A 237 35.60 15.53 -33.50
C GLY A 237 36.49 16.76 -33.69
N CYS A 238 37.79 16.52 -33.53
CA CYS A 238 38.83 17.41 -33.99
C CYS A 238 38.77 17.45 -35.53
N GLY A 239 38.40 18.60 -36.08
CA GLY A 239 38.35 18.89 -37.52
C GLY A 239 38.62 20.36 -37.76
#